data_AF-A0A645JMD2-F1
#
_entry.id   AF-A0A645JMD2-F1
#
_cell.length_a   1.000
_cell.length_b   1.000
_cell.length_c   1.000
_cell.angle_alpha   90.00
_cell.angle_beta   90.00
_cell.angle_gamma   90.00
#
_symmetry.space_group_name_H-M   'P 1'
#
loop_
_entity.id
_entity.type
_entity.pdbx_description
1 polymer ?
#
loop_
_entity_poly.entity_id
_entity_poly.type
_entity_poly.pdbx_seq_one_letter_code
_entity_poly.pdbx_strand_id
1 'polypeptide(L)'
;MLRKGRYPFYLKKRIAGIDGHLSNEDAAAGLLKILGQKTKQVVLAHLSQENNTPEKALKAVSEMLLGKGLMLSVAPRCTPGECISI
;
A
#
# COMPACT_ATOMS: atom_id res chain seq x y z
N MET A 1 1.69 -12.24 1.11
CA MET A 1 2.95 -12.42 0.33
C MET A 1 4.13 -12.44 1.31
N LEU A 2 5.39 -12.17 0.93
CA LEU A 2 6.63 -12.29 1.72
C LEU A 2 7.17 -13.72 1.96
N ARG A 3 6.42 -14.64 2.60
CA ARG A 3 6.94 -15.99 2.96
C ARG A 3 7.42 -16.80 1.74
N LYS A 4 6.66 -16.74 0.64
CA LYS A 4 6.94 -17.42 -0.64
C LYS A 4 7.83 -16.62 -1.61
N GLY A 5 8.27 -15.42 -1.22
CA GLY A 5 9.10 -14.55 -2.05
C GLY A 5 10.56 -14.99 -2.12
N ARG A 6 11.34 -14.43 -3.05
CA ARG A 6 12.77 -14.77 -3.24
C ARG A 6 13.70 -14.15 -2.20
N TYR A 7 13.18 -13.26 -1.35
CA TYR A 7 13.98 -12.62 -0.31
C TYR A 7 14.67 -13.63 0.61
N PRO A 8 15.93 -13.37 0.99
CA PRO A 8 16.62 -14.21 1.95
C PRO A 8 15.91 -14.18 3.30
N PHE A 9 16.13 -15.22 4.10
CA PHE A 9 15.40 -15.41 5.37
C PHE A 9 15.53 -14.22 6.33
N TYR A 10 16.73 -13.65 6.47
CA TYR A 10 16.96 -12.50 7.35
C TYR A 10 16.09 -11.29 6.96
N LEU A 11 15.92 -11.04 5.66
CA LEU A 11 15.12 -9.93 5.16
C LEU A 11 13.62 -10.20 5.35
N LYS A 12 13.17 -11.44 5.13
CA LYS A 12 11.80 -11.86 5.47
C LYS A 12 11.50 -11.66 6.96
N LYS A 13 12.44 -12.02 7.84
CA LYS A 13 12.31 -11.85 9.29
C LYS A 13 12.22 -10.37 9.69
N ARG A 14 13.04 -9.50 9.09
CA ARG A 14 12.99 -8.04 9.32
C ARG A 14 11.66 -7.44 8.87
N ILE A 15 11.20 -7.78 7.66
CA ILE A 15 9.96 -7.23 7.09
C ILE A 15 8.72 -7.70 7.89
N ALA A 16 8.73 -8.91 8.42
CA ALA A 16 7.66 -9.45 9.26
C ALA A 16 7.78 -9.08 10.75
N GLY A 17 8.82 -8.33 11.13
CA GLY A 17 9.02 -7.88 12.51
C GLY A 17 8.08 -6.74 12.90
N ILE A 18 8.13 -6.33 14.17
CA ILE A 18 7.27 -5.28 14.73
C ILE A 18 7.49 -3.92 14.05
N ASP A 19 8.75 -3.59 13.74
CA ASP A 19 9.14 -2.40 12.99
C ASP A 19 9.27 -2.68 11.48
N GLY A 20 8.58 -3.73 11.02
CA GLY A 20 8.58 -4.19 9.65
C GLY A 20 7.62 -3.41 8.76
N HIS A 21 7.25 -4.00 7.63
CA HIS A 21 6.29 -3.38 6.72
C HIS A 21 4.88 -3.87 7.03
N LEU A 22 3.92 -2.94 6.95
CA LEU A 22 2.51 -3.30 6.95
C LEU A 22 2.16 -4.14 5.71
N SER A 23 1.28 -5.11 5.90
CA SER A 23 0.62 -5.77 4.79
C SER A 23 -0.34 -4.80 4.08
N ASN A 24 -0.76 -5.13 2.85
CA ASN A 24 -1.73 -4.28 2.14
C ASN A 24 -3.06 -4.23 2.89
N GLU A 25 -3.44 -5.35 3.50
CA GLU A 25 -4.65 -5.53 4.28
C GLU A 25 -4.61 -4.69 5.56
N ASP A 26 -3.49 -4.70 6.30
CA ASP A 26 -3.32 -3.88 7.50
C ASP A 26 -3.28 -2.39 7.17
N ALA A 27 -2.62 -2.01 6.07
CA ALA A 27 -2.60 -0.64 5.58
C ALA A 27 -4.01 -0.16 5.21
N ALA A 28 -4.81 -0.97 4.53
CA ALA A 28 -6.20 -0.68 4.19
C ALA A 28 -7.08 -0.54 5.45
N ALA A 29 -6.91 -1.43 6.43
CA ALA A 29 -7.63 -1.36 7.71
C ALA A 29 -7.25 -0.11 8.52
N GLY A 30 -5.97 0.28 8.51
CA GLY A 30 -5.48 1.52 9.11
C GLY A 30 -6.08 2.76 8.42
N LEU A 31 -6.08 2.77 7.08
CA LEU A 31 -6.69 3.83 6.28
C LEU A 31 -8.16 4.07 6.69
N LEU A 32 -8.97 3.02 6.84
CA LEU A 32 -10.37 3.15 7.24
C LEU A 32 -10.58 3.88 8.57
N LYS A 33 -9.59 3.83 9.49
CA LYS A 33 -9.67 4.49 10.79
C LYS A 33 -9.29 5.97 10.74
N ILE A 34 -8.49 6.38 9.76
CA ILE A 34 -7.96 7.74 9.64
C ILE A 34 -8.67 8.58 8.57
N LEU A 35 -9.37 7.93 7.63
CA LEU A 35 -10.10 8.60 6.57
C LEU A 35 -11.24 9.45 7.14
N GLY A 36 -11.07 10.78 7.06
CA GLY A 36 -12.11 11.76 7.36
C GLY A 36 -12.86 12.24 6.11
N GLN A 37 -13.95 12.98 6.32
CA GLN A 37 -14.81 13.53 5.25
C GLN A 37 -14.08 14.46 4.26
N LYS A 38 -12.96 15.05 4.69
CA LYS A 38 -12.14 15.94 3.84
C LYS A 38 -11.11 15.18 2.98
N THR A 39 -10.98 13.87 3.16
CA THR A 39 -10.03 13.09 2.36
C THR A 39 -10.60 12.90 0.97
N LYS A 40 -9.86 13.34 -0.06
CA LYS A 40 -10.28 13.22 -1.47
C LYS A 40 -9.54 12.11 -2.20
N GLN A 41 -8.29 11.86 -1.81
CA GLN A 41 -7.40 10.94 -2.53
C GLN A 41 -6.50 10.15 -1.57
N VAL A 42 -6.22 8.91 -1.95
CA VAL A 42 -5.25 8.02 -1.32
C VAL A 42 -4.21 7.61 -2.37
N VAL A 43 -2.94 7.78 -2.04
CA VAL A 43 -1.82 7.39 -2.91
C VAL A 43 -1.03 6.28 -2.21
N LEU A 44 -0.94 5.12 -2.84
CA LEU A 44 -0.15 3.99 -2.35
C LEU A 44 1.30 4.15 -2.84
N ALA A 45 2.24 4.31 -1.93
CA ALA A 45 3.65 4.51 -2.25
C ALA A 45 4.53 3.39 -1.66
N HIS A 46 5.81 3.39 -2.05
CA HIS A 46 6.84 2.55 -1.45
C HIS A 46 6.54 1.03 -1.50
N LEU A 47 5.96 0.56 -2.60
CA LEU A 47 5.68 -0.86 -2.80
C LEU A 47 7.00 -1.66 -2.92
N SER A 48 7.05 -2.89 -2.41
CA SER A 48 8.25 -3.73 -2.51
C SER A 48 8.56 -4.14 -3.97
N GLN A 49 9.82 -4.40 -4.31
CA GLN A 49 10.20 -4.68 -5.71
C GLN A 49 9.71 -6.03 -6.20
N GLU A 50 9.64 -7.01 -5.29
CA GLU A 50 9.37 -8.39 -5.68
C GLU A 50 8.05 -8.94 -5.12
N ASN A 51 7.64 -8.47 -3.94
CA ASN A 51 6.58 -9.13 -3.18
C ASN A 51 5.27 -8.35 -3.15
N ASN A 52 5.22 -7.16 -3.74
CA ASN A 52 4.05 -6.29 -3.71
C ASN A 52 3.97 -5.50 -5.01
N THR A 53 3.07 -5.90 -5.89
CA THR A 53 2.87 -5.24 -7.18
C THR A 53 1.79 -4.17 -7.05
N PRO A 54 1.80 -3.11 -7.89
CA PRO A 54 0.77 -2.08 -7.89
C PRO A 54 -0.65 -2.62 -7.92
N GLU A 55 -0.90 -3.65 -8.72
CA GLU A 55 -2.23 -4.25 -8.90
C GLU A 55 -2.73 -4.91 -7.62
N LYS A 56 -1.84 -5.54 -6.85
CA LYS A 56 -2.18 -6.19 -5.59
C LYS A 56 -2.46 -5.18 -4.48
N ALA A 57 -1.66 -4.12 -4.42
CA ALA A 57 -1.87 -3.03 -3.48
C ALA A 57 -3.20 -2.32 -3.79
N LEU A 58 -3.46 -2.01 -5.06
CA LEU A 58 -4.72 -1.43 -5.50
C LEU A 58 -5.90 -2.31 -5.15
N LYS A 59 -5.86 -3.60 -5.51
CA LYS A 59 -6.97 -4.53 -5.25
C LYS A 59 -7.32 -4.59 -3.75
N ALA A 60 -6.32 -4.81 -2.89
CA ALA A 60 -6.53 -4.93 -1.46
C ALA A 60 -7.13 -3.65 -0.84
N VAL A 61 -6.69 -2.48 -1.30
CA VAL A 61 -7.18 -1.20 -0.78
C VAL A 61 -8.54 -0.83 -1.40
N SER A 62 -8.75 -1.07 -2.69
CA SER A 62 -10.01 -0.76 -3.38
C SER A 62 -11.18 -1.59 -2.85
N GLU A 63 -10.95 -2.86 -2.53
CA GLU A 63 -11.96 -3.74 -1.94
C GLU A 63 -12.45 -3.19 -0.58
N MET A 64 -11.55 -2.61 0.20
CA MET A 64 -11.87 -2.05 1.52
C MET A 64 -12.45 -0.63 1.45
N LEU A 65 -12.13 0.14 0.40
CA LEU A 65 -12.60 1.52 0.21
C LEU A 65 -13.85 1.63 -0.68
N LEU A 66 -14.43 0.50 -1.05
CA LEU A 66 -15.59 0.43 -1.94
C LEU A 66 -16.75 1.30 -1.42
N GLY A 67 -17.23 2.22 -2.27
CA GLY A 67 -18.33 3.13 -1.92
C GLY A 67 -17.94 4.42 -1.19
N LYS A 68 -16.66 4.67 -0.89
CA LYS A 68 -16.22 5.92 -0.22
C LYS A 68 -16.00 7.12 -1.16
N GLY A 69 -16.14 6.94 -2.48
CA GLY A 69 -15.97 8.02 -3.47
C GLY A 69 -14.55 8.63 -3.50
N LEU A 70 -13.54 7.88 -3.05
CA LEU A 70 -12.16 8.33 -2.98
C LEU A 70 -11.41 8.01 -4.28
N MET A 71 -10.52 8.91 -4.69
CA MET A 71 -9.55 8.61 -5.73
C MET A 71 -8.43 7.75 -5.16
N LEU A 72 -8.12 6.63 -5.80
CA LEU A 72 -7.04 5.73 -5.40
C LEU A 72 -6.00 5.63 -6.52
N SER A 73 -4.74 5.90 -6.21
CA SER A 73 -3.63 5.79 -7.16
C SER A 73 -2.39 5.13 -6.53
N VAL A 74 -1.45 4.70 -7.37
CA VAL A 74 -0.16 4.16 -6.94
C VAL A 74 0.95 5.07 -7.44
N ALA A 75 1.84 5.47 -6.55
CA ALA A 75 3.00 6.27 -6.92
C ALA A 75 4.02 5.41 -7.69
N PRO A 76 4.59 5.91 -8.80
CA PRO A 76 5.69 5.24 -9.48
C PRO A 76 6.90 5.12 -8.54
N ARG A 77 7.67 4.06 -8.72
CA ARG A 77 8.78 3.71 -7.82
C ARG A 77 10.10 4.39 -8.18
N CYS A 78 10.38 4.46 -9.48
CA CYS A 78 11.70 4.87 -10.01
C CYS A 78 11.64 6.19 -10.78
N THR A 79 10.45 6.78 -10.92
CA THR A 79 10.23 8.03 -11.63
C THR A 79 9.42 8.97 -10.75
N PRO A 80 9.53 10.29 -10.95
CA PRO A 80 8.60 11.24 -10.35
C PRO A 80 7.15 10.88 -10.67
N GLY A 81 6.28 11.03 -9.67
CA GLY A 81 4.84 10.88 -9.84
C GLY A 81 4.20 12.12 -10.44
N GLU A 82 2.92 12.01 -10.76
CA GLU A 82 2.11 13.16 -11.17
C GLU A 82 2.00 14.18 -10.04
N CYS A 83 1.96 15.46 -10.40
CA CYS A 83 1.76 16.53 -9.43
C CYS A 83 0.28 16.56 -9.01
N ILE A 84 0.03 16.34 -7.73
CA ILE A 84 -1.33 16.34 -7.17
C ILE A 84 -1.64 17.73 -6.64
N SER A 85 -2.62 18.39 -7.25
CA SER A 85 -3.15 19.67 -6.77
C SER A 85 -4.21 19.41 -5.71
N ILE A 86 -4.07 20.00 -4.52
CA ILE A 86 -4.91 19.76 -3.32
C ILE A 86 -5.93 20.87 -3.08
#